data_AF-A0A7K4MWS9-F1
#
_entry.id   AF-A0A7K4MWS9-F1
#
_cell.length_a   1.000
_cell.length_b   1.000
_cell.length_c   1.000
_cell.angle_alpha   90.00
_cell.angle_beta   90.00
_cell.angle_gamma   90.00
#
_symmetry.space_group_name_H-M   'P 1'
#
loop_
_entity.id
_entity.type
_entity.pdbx_description
1 polymer ?
#
loop_
_entity_poly.entity_id
_entity_poly.type
_entity_poly.pdbx_seq_one_letter_code
_entity_poly.pdbx_strand_id
1 'polypeptide(L)'
;MREVFEKFREEYPQFSYKPDHNRSEHFDGKRYIHAFFDTVIDNELYAGKGAGGSDRYLSEDYMFCQWARKIGFTTWLCPWMEVNHVGTYVFNGTLKDLGRLEFAAHGVDEGRPMKEERKISRQERREKERVEKKKQKKLTTPEKT
;
A
#
# COMPACT_ATOMS: atom_id res chain seq x y z
N MET A 1 -17.05 0.80 -18.80
CA MET A 1 -16.37 1.61 -17.74
C MET A 1 -17.36 2.50 -16.99
N ARG A 2 -18.20 3.29 -17.68
CA ARG A 2 -19.18 4.22 -17.06
C ARG A 2 -20.13 3.56 -16.06
N GLU A 3 -20.68 2.40 -16.43
CA GLU A 3 -21.61 1.63 -15.61
C GLU A 3 -21.07 1.27 -14.22
N VAL A 4 -19.75 1.05 -14.11
CA VAL A 4 -19.09 0.77 -12.82
C VAL A 4 -19.27 1.94 -11.87
N PHE A 5 -19.01 3.16 -12.35
CA PHE A 5 -19.13 4.37 -11.56
C PHE A 5 -20.58 4.72 -11.22
N GLU A 6 -21.52 4.42 -12.11
CA GLU A 6 -22.95 4.62 -11.85
C GLU A 6 -23.46 3.69 -10.75
N LYS A 7 -23.21 2.39 -10.90
CA LYS A 7 -23.60 1.39 -9.91
C LYS A 7 -22.86 1.61 -8.58
N PHE A 8 -21.59 1.99 -8.61
CA PHE A 8 -20.85 2.33 -7.39
C PHE A 8 -21.50 3.48 -6.63
N ARG A 9 -21.91 4.53 -7.34
CA ARG A 9 -22.59 5.69 -6.73
C ARG A 9 -23.93 5.31 -6.11
N GLU A 10 -24.69 4.45 -6.77
CA GLU A 10 -25.98 3.96 -6.28
C GLU A 10 -25.83 3.07 -5.03
N GLU A 11 -24.83 2.19 -5.03
CA GLU A 11 -24.61 1.23 -3.94
C GLU A 11 -23.95 1.85 -2.71
N TYR A 12 -23.15 2.91 -2.90
CA TYR A 12 -22.36 3.57 -1.86
C TYR A 12 -22.64 5.08 -1.75
N PRO A 13 -23.90 5.52 -1.58
CA PRO A 13 -24.28 6.93 -1.64
C PRO A 13 -23.63 7.81 -0.54
N GLN A 14 -23.12 7.20 0.53
CA GLN A 14 -22.45 7.90 1.63
C GLN A 14 -21.16 8.62 1.22
N PHE A 15 -20.58 8.27 0.07
CA PHE A 15 -19.39 8.94 -0.48
C PHE A 15 -19.71 10.21 -1.29
N SER A 16 -20.97 10.65 -1.28
CA SER A 16 -21.36 11.93 -1.85
C SER A 16 -21.04 13.07 -0.89
N TYR A 17 -20.24 14.05 -1.32
CA TYR A 17 -19.84 15.20 -0.52
C TYR A 17 -20.01 16.52 -1.28
N LYS A 18 -20.18 17.60 -0.53
CA LYS A 18 -20.14 18.96 -1.06
C LYS A 18 -18.67 19.40 -1.10
N PRO A 19 -18.09 19.68 -2.28
CA PRO A 19 -16.71 20.15 -2.36
C PRO A 19 -16.58 21.54 -1.74
N ASP A 20 -15.41 21.85 -1.21
CA ASP A 20 -15.11 23.16 -0.58
C ASP A 20 -14.18 24.04 -1.46
N HIS A 21 -14.00 23.66 -2.74
CA HIS A 21 -13.06 24.34 -3.62
C HIS A 21 -13.63 25.68 -4.12
N ASN A 22 -13.52 26.71 -3.29
CA ASN A 22 -13.93 28.10 -3.56
C ASN A 22 -12.98 28.83 -4.54
N ARG A 23 -12.44 28.15 -5.57
CA ARG A 23 -11.48 28.75 -6.51
C ARG A 23 -11.98 28.91 -7.94
N SER A 24 -13.22 28.49 -8.24
CA SER A 24 -13.83 28.73 -9.55
C SER A 24 -14.96 29.73 -9.44
N GLU A 25 -15.01 30.71 -10.35
CA GLU A 25 -16.06 31.74 -10.43
C GLU A 25 -17.49 31.16 -10.55
N HIS A 26 -17.63 29.90 -11.00
CA HIS A 26 -18.89 29.18 -11.12
C HIS A 26 -19.22 28.26 -9.93
N PHE A 27 -18.48 28.32 -8.82
CA PHE A 27 -18.76 27.48 -7.66
C PHE A 27 -19.84 28.10 -6.77
N ASP A 28 -21.08 27.62 -6.91
CA ASP A 28 -22.23 28.07 -6.11
C ASP A 28 -22.47 27.22 -4.85
N GLY A 29 -21.64 26.20 -4.62
CA GLY A 29 -21.75 25.28 -3.50
C GLY A 29 -22.99 24.40 -3.50
N LYS A 30 -23.77 24.33 -4.59
CA LYS A 30 -24.98 23.48 -4.64
C LYS A 30 -24.71 22.08 -5.16
N ARG A 31 -23.60 21.89 -5.86
CA ARG A 31 -23.24 20.60 -6.45
C ARG A 31 -22.63 19.65 -5.43
N TYR A 32 -23.04 18.39 -5.49
CA TYR A 32 -22.37 17.27 -4.83
C TYR A 32 -21.46 16.54 -5.81
N ILE A 33 -20.35 16.03 -5.29
CA ILE A 33 -19.40 15.17 -5.99
C ILE A 33 -19.35 13.85 -5.24
N HIS A 34 -19.13 12.77 -5.98
CA HIS A 34 -18.98 11.45 -5.39
C HIS A 34 -17.50 11.09 -5.30
N ALA A 35 -17.02 10.76 -4.10
CA ALA A 35 -15.67 10.29 -3.86
C ALA A 35 -15.55 8.81 -4.28
N PHE A 36 -15.16 8.58 -5.54
CA PHE A 36 -14.93 7.23 -6.04
C PHE A 36 -13.63 6.61 -5.54
N PHE A 37 -12.61 7.45 -5.35
CA PHE A 37 -11.29 7.05 -4.90
C PHE A 37 -11.02 7.79 -3.59
N ASP A 38 -11.00 7.03 -2.49
CA ASP A 38 -10.73 7.55 -1.16
C ASP A 38 -10.04 6.49 -0.32
N THR A 39 -9.25 6.94 0.65
CA THR A 39 -8.62 6.06 1.63
C THR A 39 -9.52 5.87 2.83
N VAL A 40 -9.67 4.63 3.30
CA VAL A 40 -10.60 4.31 4.39
C VAL A 40 -10.04 3.20 5.26
N ILE A 41 -10.44 3.17 6.53
CA ILE A 41 -10.21 2.02 7.40
C ILE A 41 -11.32 0.99 7.12
N ASP A 42 -10.93 -0.25 6.85
CA ASP A 42 -11.82 -1.32 6.42
C ASP A 42 -12.68 -1.92 7.56
N ASN A 43 -13.52 -1.07 8.17
CA ASN A 43 -14.47 -1.45 9.20
C ASN A 43 -15.79 -0.69 9.07
N GLU A 44 -16.81 -1.14 9.79
CA GLU A 44 -18.17 -0.61 9.65
C GLU A 44 -18.27 0.89 9.97
N LEU A 45 -17.48 1.38 10.93
CA LEU A 45 -17.48 2.79 11.33
C LEU A 45 -17.05 3.73 10.20
N TYR A 46 -15.99 3.36 9.45
CA TYR A 46 -15.42 4.22 8.42
C TYR A 46 -15.89 3.87 7.00
N ALA A 47 -16.05 2.57 6.71
CA ALA A 47 -16.40 2.08 5.37
C ALA A 47 -17.90 1.76 5.20
N GLY A 48 -18.67 1.69 6.28
CA GLY A 48 -20.10 1.36 6.25
C GLY A 48 -20.38 0.09 5.45
N LYS A 49 -21.30 0.16 4.48
CA LYS A 49 -21.66 -0.96 3.59
C LYS A 49 -20.48 -1.50 2.77
N GLY A 50 -19.43 -0.71 2.56
CA GLY A 50 -18.22 -1.13 1.87
C GLY A 50 -17.25 -1.95 2.73
N ALA A 51 -17.44 -2.00 4.06
CA ALA A 51 -16.51 -2.63 4.99
C ALA A 51 -16.33 -4.15 4.75
N GLY A 52 -15.09 -4.59 4.58
CA GLY A 52 -14.65 -5.98 4.55
C GLY A 52 -14.31 -6.55 5.92
N GLY A 53 -14.23 -5.70 6.96
CA GLY A 53 -14.05 -6.13 8.35
C GLY A 53 -12.60 -6.49 8.70
N SER A 54 -11.62 -6.02 7.93
CA SER A 54 -10.21 -6.33 8.21
C SER A 54 -9.52 -5.36 9.17
N ASP A 55 -10.15 -4.23 9.50
CA ASP A 55 -9.57 -3.12 10.30
C ASP A 55 -8.25 -2.57 9.72
N ARG A 56 -8.00 -2.79 8.42
CA ARG A 56 -6.80 -2.30 7.72
C ARG A 56 -7.07 -0.96 7.07
N TYR A 57 -6.05 -0.10 7.03
CA TYR A 57 -6.07 1.09 6.21
C TYR A 57 -5.91 0.70 4.73
N LEU A 58 -6.88 1.09 3.89
CA LEU A 58 -6.89 0.81 2.46
C LEU A 58 -6.43 2.05 1.68
N SER A 59 -5.61 1.83 0.65
CA SER A 59 -5.35 2.84 -0.36
C SER A 59 -6.59 3.05 -1.24
N GLU A 60 -6.67 4.19 -1.93
CA GLU A 60 -7.82 4.56 -2.77
C GLU A 60 -8.17 3.48 -3.82
N ASP A 61 -7.16 2.96 -4.52
CA ASP A 61 -7.31 1.97 -5.58
C ASP A 61 -7.77 0.63 -5.00
N TYR A 62 -7.25 0.28 -3.81
CA TYR A 62 -7.57 -0.98 -3.17
C TYR A 62 -9.00 -0.96 -2.64
N MET A 63 -9.43 0.15 -2.03
CA MET A 63 -10.82 0.39 -1.63
C MET A 63 -11.74 0.27 -2.85
N PHE A 64 -11.48 1.04 -3.91
CA PHE A 64 -12.31 1.04 -5.10
C PHE A 64 -12.40 -0.35 -5.75
N CYS A 65 -11.27 -1.03 -5.95
CA CYS A 65 -11.26 -2.37 -6.54
C CYS A 65 -11.96 -3.40 -5.65
N GLN A 66 -11.74 -3.37 -4.33
CA GLN A 66 -12.38 -4.30 -3.41
C GLN A 66 -13.90 -4.12 -3.39
N TRP A 67 -14.38 -2.88 -3.46
CA TRP A 67 -15.80 -2.57 -3.40
C TRP A 67 -16.49 -2.79 -4.75
N ALA A 68 -15.81 -2.47 -5.86
CA ALA A 68 -16.26 -2.82 -7.19
C ALA A 68 -16.49 -4.34 -7.32
N ARG A 69 -15.62 -5.17 -6.72
CA ARG A 69 -15.83 -6.62 -6.65
C ARG A 69 -17.07 -7.01 -5.84
N LYS A 70 -17.33 -6.34 -4.71
CA LYS A 70 -18.53 -6.60 -3.88
C LYS A 70 -19.84 -6.35 -4.63
N ILE A 71 -19.87 -5.36 -5.52
CA ILE A 71 -21.05 -5.04 -6.33
C ILE A 71 -21.11 -5.84 -7.66
N GLY A 72 -20.24 -6.83 -7.82
CA GLY A 72 -20.28 -7.80 -8.92
C GLY A 72 -19.39 -7.50 -10.13
N PHE A 73 -18.47 -6.53 -10.04
CA PHE A 73 -17.51 -6.26 -11.12
C PHE A 73 -16.25 -7.10 -10.98
N THR A 74 -15.68 -7.48 -12.12
CA THR A 74 -14.38 -8.17 -12.17
C THR A 74 -13.24 -7.16 -12.26
N THR A 75 -12.26 -7.26 -11.38
CA THR A 75 -11.01 -6.50 -11.47
C THR A 75 -10.01 -7.28 -12.32
N TRP A 76 -9.50 -6.65 -13.37
CA TRP A 76 -8.48 -7.24 -14.24
C TRP A 76 -7.09 -6.71 -13.89
N LEU A 77 -6.09 -7.56 -14.05
CA LEU A 77 -4.68 -7.21 -13.91
C LEU A 77 -4.02 -7.32 -15.28
N CYS A 78 -3.20 -6.33 -15.64
CA CYS A 78 -2.40 -6.31 -16.88
C CYS A 78 -0.94 -6.64 -16.56
N PRO A 79 -0.54 -7.91 -16.42
CA PRO A 79 0.80 -8.30 -15.96
C PRO A 79 1.93 -7.94 -16.94
N TRP A 80 1.60 -7.60 -18.19
CA TRP A 80 2.56 -7.18 -19.21
C TRP A 80 2.92 -5.70 -19.17
N MET A 81 2.23 -4.89 -18.36
CA MET A 81 2.55 -3.48 -18.22
C MET A 81 3.74 -3.30 -17.27
N GLU A 82 4.80 -2.71 -17.79
CA GLU A 82 5.97 -2.32 -16.98
C GLU A 82 5.75 -0.90 -16.46
N VAL A 83 5.80 -0.75 -15.14
CA VAL A 83 5.56 0.53 -14.46
C VAL A 83 6.81 0.91 -13.70
N ASN A 84 7.30 2.14 -13.88
CA ASN A 84 8.41 2.67 -13.11
C ASN A 84 7.86 3.62 -12.03
N HIS A 85 8.36 3.49 -10.80
CA HIS A 85 8.05 4.46 -9.75
C HIS A 85 9.11 5.56 -9.76
N VAL A 86 8.70 6.77 -10.16
CA VAL A 86 9.58 7.94 -10.26
C VAL A 86 9.28 8.88 -9.10
N GLY A 87 10.18 8.92 -8.11
CA GLY A 87 10.21 9.93 -7.05
C GLY A 87 11.56 10.65 -7.04
N THR A 88 12.15 10.86 -5.87
CA THR A 88 13.56 11.33 -5.76
C THR A 88 14.55 10.32 -6.36
N TYR A 89 14.18 9.05 -6.33
CA TYR A 89 14.89 7.95 -6.98
C TYR A 89 13.93 7.22 -7.91
N VAL A 90 14.48 6.59 -8.95
CA VAL A 90 13.72 5.74 -9.86
C VAL A 90 13.83 4.30 -9.36
N PHE A 91 12.69 3.71 -9.00
CA PHE A 91 12.58 2.30 -8.70
C PHE A 91 11.99 1.57 -9.90
N ASN A 92 12.79 0.69 -10.49
CA ASN A 92 12.37 -0.19 -11.57
C ASN A 92 12.03 -1.55 -10.97
N GLY A 93 10.83 -2.04 -11.24
CA GLY A 93 10.41 -3.38 -10.85
C GLY A 93 9.32 -3.86 -11.80
N THR A 94 9.49 -5.04 -12.38
CA THR A 94 8.46 -5.68 -13.21
C THR A 94 7.76 -6.77 -12.44
N LEU A 95 6.48 -7.00 -12.73
CA LEU A 95 5.72 -8.10 -12.11
C LEU A 95 6.34 -9.47 -12.46
N LYS A 96 6.97 -9.56 -13.63
CA LYS A 96 7.70 -10.75 -14.10
C LYS A 96 8.90 -11.06 -13.22
N ASP A 97 9.66 -10.05 -12.82
CA ASP A 97 10.82 -10.24 -11.95
C ASP A 97 10.38 -10.56 -10.52
N LEU A 98 9.27 -9.97 -10.05
CA LEU A 98 8.66 -10.34 -8.78
C LEU A 98 8.26 -11.83 -8.76
N GLY A 99 7.65 -12.33 -9.84
CA GLY A 99 7.24 -13.74 -9.94
C GLY A 99 8.42 -14.74 -9.98
N ARG A 100 9.63 -14.28 -10.28
CA ARG A 100 10.85 -15.12 -10.27
C ARG A 100 11.48 -15.23 -8.88
N LEU A 101 11.06 -14.42 -7.91
CA LEU A 101 11.59 -14.49 -6.57
C LEU A 101 11.04 -15.74 -5.87
N GLU A 102 11.94 -16.65 -5.52
CA GLU A 102 11.70 -17.63 -4.46
C GLU A 102 11.26 -16.83 -3.23
N PHE A 103 10.06 -17.07 -2.69
CA PHE A 103 9.45 -16.34 -1.55
C PHE A 103 8.81 -14.96 -1.82
N ALA A 104 8.42 -14.61 -3.06
CA ALA A 104 7.68 -13.37 -3.32
C ALA A 104 6.24 -13.36 -2.76
N ALA A 105 5.62 -14.54 -2.55
CA ALA A 105 4.25 -14.62 -2.05
C ALA A 105 4.18 -14.35 -0.53
N HIS A 106 3.25 -13.49 -0.11
CA HIS A 106 2.96 -13.28 1.30
C HIS A 106 2.46 -14.58 1.94
N GLY A 107 3.13 -15.04 3.00
CA GLY A 107 2.71 -16.22 3.80
C GLY A 107 3.49 -17.51 3.55
N VAL A 108 4.39 -17.56 2.55
CA VAL A 108 5.35 -18.67 2.38
C VAL A 108 6.70 -18.28 2.99
N ASP A 109 6.76 -18.29 4.33
CA ASP A 109 8.02 -18.19 5.08
C ASP A 109 8.59 -19.57 5.45
N GLU A 110 7.88 -20.65 5.12
CA GLU A 110 8.39 -22.02 5.23
C GLU A 110 9.56 -22.23 4.24
N GLY A 111 10.72 -22.64 4.74
CA GLY A 111 11.93 -22.87 3.92
C GLY A 111 12.74 -21.62 3.55
N ARG A 112 12.36 -20.42 4.02
CA ARG A 112 13.06 -19.18 3.67
C ARG A 112 14.43 -19.06 4.38
N PRO A 113 15.53 -18.75 3.66
CA PRO A 113 16.86 -18.68 4.26
C PRO A 113 16.97 -17.54 5.30
N MET A 114 17.84 -17.75 6.29
CA MET A 114 18.09 -16.84 7.43
C MET A 114 16.86 -16.59 8.32
N LYS A 115 16.04 -17.64 8.56
CA LYS A 115 14.85 -17.59 9.43
C LYS A 115 15.19 -17.10 10.84
N GLU A 116 16.30 -17.56 11.42
CA GLU A 116 16.75 -17.18 12.76
C GLU A 116 17.23 -15.73 12.85
N GLU A 117 17.95 -15.22 11.84
CA GLU A 117 18.42 -13.82 11.83
C GLU A 117 17.28 -12.80 11.72
N ARG A 118 16.15 -13.21 11.14
CA ARG A 118 14.95 -12.36 10.99
C ARG A 118 14.09 -12.30 12.24
N LYS A 119 14.19 -13.27 13.13
CA LYS A 119 13.55 -13.24 14.45
C LYS A 119 14.22 -12.23 15.38
N ILE A 120 15.48 -11.89 15.11
CA ILE A 120 16.23 -10.90 15.88
C ILE A 120 15.56 -9.53 15.68
N SER A 121 15.23 -8.87 16.79
CA SER A 121 14.63 -7.54 16.77
C SER A 121 15.55 -6.56 16.04
N ARG A 122 14.96 -5.55 15.39
CA ARG A 122 15.72 -4.43 14.79
C ARG A 122 16.68 -3.79 15.80
N GLN A 123 16.32 -3.75 17.09
CA GLN A 123 17.19 -3.21 18.14
C GLN A 123 18.42 -4.10 18.38
N GLU A 124 18.22 -5.41 18.54
CA GLU A 124 19.28 -6.39 18.79
C GLU A 124 20.25 -6.50 17.61
N ARG A 125 19.75 -6.45 16.36
CA ARG A 125 20.59 -6.39 15.16
C ARG A 125 21.49 -5.15 15.15
N ARG A 126 20.94 -3.98 15.47
CA ARG A 126 21.69 -2.72 15.52
C ARG A 126 22.72 -2.71 16.64
N GLU A 127 22.45 -3.35 17.77
CA GLU A 127 23.40 -3.46 18.86
C GLU A 127 24.59 -4.36 18.49
N LYS A 128 24.33 -5.52 17.86
CA LYS A 128 25.37 -6.39 17.31
C LYS A 128 26.25 -5.67 16.27
N GLU A 129 25.63 -4.98 15.31
CA GLU A 129 26.36 -4.18 14.30
C GLU A 129 27.24 -3.08 14.95
N ARG A 130 26.77 -2.44 16.03
CA ARG A 130 27.55 -1.43 16.78
C ARG A 130 28.73 -2.06 17.51
N VAL A 131 28.55 -3.25 18.10
CA VAL A 131 29.63 -3.98 18.78
C VAL A 131 30.68 -4.46 17.78
N GLU A 132 30.26 -4.99 16.63
CA GLU A 132 31.18 -5.38 15.55
C GLU A 132 31.98 -4.20 15.02
N LYS A 133 31.32 -3.07 14.71
CA LYS A 133 32.03 -1.84 14.29
C LYS A 133 33.05 -1.37 15.32
N LYS A 134 32.75 -1.48 16.63
CA LYS A 134 33.70 -1.16 17.71
C LYS A 134 34.89 -2.13 17.75
N LYS A 135 34.66 -3.43 17.57
CA LYS A 135 35.71 -4.45 17.50
C LYS A 135 36.62 -4.25 16.28
N GLN A 136 36.03 -4.00 15.12
CA GLN A 136 36.75 -3.75 13.89
C GLN A 136 37.64 -2.50 13.99
N LYS A 137 37.11 -1.43 14.60
CA LYS A 137 37.87 -0.20 14.87
C LYS A 137 39.04 -0.42 15.84
N LYS A 138 38.89 -1.29 16.85
CA LYS A 138 39.99 -1.68 17.74
C LYS A 138 41.08 -2.48 17.01
N LEU A 139 40.70 -3.40 16.13
CA LEU A 139 41.65 -4.22 15.35
C LEU A 139 42.48 -3.39 14.37
N THR A 140 41.91 -2.32 13.81
CA THR A 140 42.59 -1.45 12.83
C THR A 140 43.41 -0.32 13.46
N THR A 141 43.41 -0.19 14.79
CA THR A 141 44.23 0.82 15.47
C THR A 141 45.55 0.15 15.87
N PRO A 142 46.70 0.51 15.26
CA PRO A 142 47.97 -0.07 15.67
C PRO A 142 48.29 0.33 17.11
N GLU A 143 48.75 -0.62 17.92
CA GLU A 143 49.23 -0.35 19.27
C GLU A 143 50.46 0.56 19.17
N LYS A 144 50.33 1.77 19.75
CA LYS A 144 51.45 2.72 19.82
C LYS A 144 52.51 2.14 20.75
N THR A 145 53.59 1.61 20.17
CA THR A 145 54.92 1.51 20.81
C THR A 145 55.44 2.88 21.20
#